data_AF-A0A9N9EID4-F1
#
_entry.id   AF-A0A9N9EID4-F1
#
_cell.length_a   1.000
_cell.length_b   1.000
_cell.length_c   1.000
_cell.angle_alpha   90.00
_cell.angle_beta   90.00
_cell.angle_gamma   90.00
#
_symmetry.space_group_name_H-M   'P 1'
#
loop_
_entity.id
_entity.type
_entity.pdbx_description
1 polymer ?
#
loop_
_entity_poly.entity_id
_entity_poly.type
_entity_poly.pdbx_seq_one_letter_code
_entity_poly.pdbx_strand_id
1 'polypeptide(L)'
;AAMKPENMLEQFVEIGGRRYLNDFTAKGYYYLPRDQKEVERTYDRNYIDKIIWKGNYSAPVSDNLSLGANVLDVGCGAGAWIVNMALEYPASVFVGIDIAPLFPENYPPNMAFLKCDILDGLPFPDNTFDF
;
A
#
# COMPACT_ATOMS: atom_id res chain seq x y z
N ALA A 1 9.62 26.58 -0.91
CA ALA A 1 10.04 27.03 0.43
C ALA A 1 11.08 26.04 0.94
N ALA A 2 12.22 26.51 1.45
CA ALA A 2 13.27 25.64 1.97
C ALA A 2 12.87 25.08 3.35
N MET A 3 13.22 23.83 3.62
CA MET A 3 12.90 23.14 4.87
C MET A 3 13.69 23.74 6.04
N LYS A 4 13.06 23.95 7.19
CA LYS A 4 13.73 24.49 8.37
C LYS A 4 14.59 23.41 9.05
N PRO A 5 15.76 23.75 9.62
CA PRO A 5 16.69 22.79 10.22
C PRO A 5 16.09 21.96 11.36
N GLU A 6 15.14 22.52 12.11
CA GLU A 6 14.44 21.85 13.21
C GLU A 6 13.59 20.64 12.77
N ASN A 7 13.18 20.57 11.50
CA ASN A 7 12.35 19.48 10.98
C ASN A 7 13.18 18.31 10.42
N MET A 8 14.52 18.38 10.46
CA MET A 8 15.41 17.37 9.88
C MET A 8 15.35 16.01 10.58
N LEU A 9 14.83 15.96 11.81
CA LEU A 9 14.65 14.74 12.60
C LEU A 9 13.21 14.19 12.55
N GLU A 10 12.27 14.94 11.95
CA GLU A 10 10.88 14.52 11.83
C GLU A 10 10.73 13.61 10.61
N GLN A 11 10.10 12.44 10.78
CA GLN A 11 9.82 11.52 9.68
C GLN A 11 8.84 12.09 8.63
N PHE A 12 8.24 13.25 8.89
CA PHE A 12 7.26 13.89 8.02
C PHE A 12 7.45 15.40 7.98
N VAL A 13 7.09 16.01 6.85
CA VAL A 13 7.10 17.48 6.67
C VAL A 13 5.73 17.95 6.18
N GLU A 14 5.29 19.12 6.64
CA GLU A 14 4.07 19.76 6.14
C GLU A 14 4.41 20.83 5.09
N ILE A 15 3.79 20.73 3.91
CA ILE A 15 3.97 21.66 2.80
C ILE A 15 2.59 22.02 2.25
N GLY A 16 2.18 23.28 2.39
CA GLY A 16 0.90 23.76 1.88
C GLY A 16 -0.32 23.05 2.48
N GLY A 17 -0.28 22.69 3.77
CA GLY A 17 -1.36 21.98 4.47
C GLY A 17 -1.49 20.50 4.10
N ARG A 18 -0.52 19.95 3.35
CA ARG A 18 -0.41 18.51 3.05
C ARG A 18 0.80 17.96 3.78
N ARG A 19 0.71 16.73 4.28
CA ARG A 19 1.80 16.06 5.00
C ARG A 19 2.56 15.16 4.02
N TYR A 20 3.89 15.13 4.06
CA TYR A 20 4.73 14.34 3.16
C TYR A 20 5.74 13.53 3.95
N LEU A 21 6.18 12.42 3.38
CA LEU A 21 7.27 11.63 3.94
C LEU A 21 8.57 12.46 3.92
N ASN A 22 9.25 12.54 5.05
CA ASN A 22 10.54 13.18 5.23
C ASN A 22 11.52 12.12 5.75
N ASP A 23 11.79 11.13 4.90
CA ASP A 23 12.63 9.99 5.25
C ASP A 23 13.93 10.06 4.44
N PHE A 24 15.00 10.52 5.09
CA PHE A 24 16.33 10.64 4.48
C PHE A 24 17.05 9.29 4.31
N THR A 25 16.47 8.21 4.85
CA THR A 25 17.00 6.85 4.67
C THR A 25 16.45 6.17 3.43
N ALA A 26 15.33 6.68 2.88
CA ALA A 26 14.77 6.19 1.63
C ALA A 26 15.75 6.40 0.47
N LYS A 27 15.87 5.40 -0.42
CA LYS A 27 16.76 5.47 -1.59
C LYS A 27 16.22 6.37 -2.72
N GLY A 28 14.99 6.84 -2.58
CA GLY A 28 14.31 7.69 -3.55
C GLY A 28 13.37 8.71 -2.91
N TYR A 29 12.91 9.65 -3.73
CA TYR A 29 11.95 10.66 -3.30
C TYR A 29 10.52 10.15 -3.46
N TYR A 30 9.80 9.98 -2.34
CA TYR A 30 8.37 9.75 -2.36
C TYR A 30 7.62 11.09 -2.33
N TYR A 31 7.01 11.47 -3.46
CA TYR A 31 6.43 12.81 -3.65
C TYR A 31 4.94 12.89 -3.33
N LEU A 32 4.27 11.75 -3.09
CA LEU A 32 2.85 11.75 -2.75
C LEU A 32 2.63 12.14 -1.28
N PRO A 33 1.56 12.88 -0.99
CA PRO A 33 1.21 13.23 0.38
C PRO A 33 0.77 11.99 1.17
N ARG A 34 0.84 12.10 2.50
CA ARG A 34 0.42 11.11 3.48
C ARG A 34 -0.57 11.75 4.45
N ASP A 35 -1.80 11.94 3.99
CA ASP A 35 -2.89 12.52 4.78
C ASP A 35 -4.25 11.97 4.34
N GLN A 36 -5.31 12.38 5.03
CA GLN A 36 -6.66 11.89 4.80
C GLN A 36 -7.14 12.07 3.35
N LYS A 37 -6.72 13.14 2.69
CA LYS A 37 -7.08 13.39 1.29
C LYS A 37 -6.38 12.42 0.34
N GLU A 38 -5.19 11.94 0.68
CA GLU A 38 -4.56 10.84 -0.07
C GLU A 38 -5.29 9.52 0.16
N VAL A 39 -5.75 9.24 1.39
CA VAL A 39 -6.58 8.08 1.68
C VAL A 39 -7.82 8.09 0.76
N GLU A 40 -8.59 9.18 0.76
CA GLU A 40 -9.76 9.34 -0.11
C GLU A 40 -9.42 9.10 -1.60
N ARG A 41 -8.33 9.70 -2.09
CA ARG A 41 -7.87 9.48 -3.47
C ARG A 41 -7.61 8.00 -3.77
N THR A 42 -6.98 7.25 -2.88
CA THR A 42 -6.70 5.83 -3.09
C THR A 42 -7.97 4.98 -3.14
N TYR A 43 -8.97 5.30 -2.34
CA TYR A 43 -10.28 4.64 -2.38
C TYR A 43 -11.05 4.97 -3.66
N ASP A 44 -11.09 6.24 -4.07
CA ASP A 44 -11.71 6.67 -5.33
C ASP A 44 -11.05 5.98 -6.53
N ARG A 45 -9.71 5.91 -6.52
CA ARG A 45 -8.95 5.23 -7.56
C ARG A 45 -9.30 3.75 -7.62
N ASN A 46 -9.33 3.06 -6.48
CA ASN A 46 -9.72 1.65 -6.42
C ASN A 46 -11.14 1.42 -6.96
N TYR A 47 -12.09 2.29 -6.61
CA TYR A 47 -13.46 2.23 -7.11
C TYR A 47 -13.55 2.40 -8.63
N ILE A 48 -12.83 3.37 -9.19
CA ILE A 48 -12.76 3.60 -10.64
C ILE A 48 -12.14 2.39 -11.35
N ASP A 49 -11.06 1.83 -10.82
CA ASP A 49 -10.40 0.67 -11.38
C ASP A 49 -11.35 -0.53 -11.43
N LYS A 50 -12.15 -0.77 -10.37
CA LYS A 50 -13.18 -1.81 -10.39
C LYS A 50 -14.21 -1.64 -11.51
N ILE A 51 -14.61 -0.41 -11.80
CA ILE A 51 -15.55 -0.11 -12.88
C ILE A 51 -14.91 -0.42 -14.24
N ILE A 52 -13.67 0.03 -14.45
CA ILE A 52 -12.95 -0.15 -15.72
C ILE A 52 -12.74 -1.64 -16.00
N TRP A 53 -12.26 -2.39 -15.00
CA TRP A 53 -11.94 -3.81 -15.14
C TRP A 53 -13.13 -4.73 -14.94
N LYS A 54 -14.27 -4.20 -14.48
CA LYS A 54 -15.44 -4.97 -14.05
C LYS A 54 -15.09 -6.03 -12.98
N GLY A 55 -14.13 -5.71 -12.12
CA GLY A 55 -13.57 -6.62 -11.13
C GLY A 55 -12.37 -6.00 -10.40
N ASN A 56 -11.86 -6.66 -9.37
CA ASN A 56 -10.72 -6.15 -8.60
C ASN A 56 -9.38 -6.32 -9.35
N TYR A 57 -9.30 -7.23 -10.32
CA TYR A 57 -8.10 -7.57 -11.09
C TYR A 57 -8.52 -8.19 -12.43
N SER A 58 -7.57 -8.31 -13.36
CA SER A 58 -7.79 -8.90 -14.69
C SER A 58 -6.96 -10.17 -14.97
N ALA A 59 -6.04 -10.52 -14.06
CA ALA A 59 -5.22 -11.72 -14.15
C ALA A 59 -6.08 -12.99 -13.95
N PRO A 60 -5.79 -14.10 -14.65
CA PRO A 60 -6.56 -15.34 -14.54
C PRO A 60 -6.15 -16.16 -13.31
N VAL A 61 -6.33 -15.60 -12.10
CA VAL A 61 -5.83 -16.17 -10.84
C VAL A 61 -6.95 -16.51 -9.84
N SER A 62 -8.21 -16.40 -10.25
CA SER A 62 -9.37 -16.58 -9.36
C SER A 62 -9.43 -17.95 -8.70
N ASP A 63 -9.05 -19.01 -9.42
CA ASP A 63 -9.02 -20.37 -8.85
C ASP A 63 -7.93 -20.48 -7.78
N ASN A 64 -6.72 -19.96 -8.05
CA ASN A 64 -5.62 -19.94 -7.08
C ASN A 64 -6.01 -19.16 -5.82
N LEU A 65 -6.60 -17.97 -5.99
CA LEU A 65 -7.06 -17.14 -4.87
C LEU A 65 -8.16 -17.84 -4.04
N SER A 66 -9.03 -18.62 -4.70
CA SER A 66 -10.10 -19.36 -4.04
C SER A 66 -9.58 -20.59 -3.27
N LEU A 67 -8.54 -21.24 -3.78
CA LEU A 67 -7.90 -22.39 -3.14
C LEU A 67 -6.93 -21.99 -2.00
N GLY A 68 -6.44 -20.76 -2.05
CA GLY A 68 -5.49 -20.20 -1.09
C GLY A 68 -4.15 -19.90 -1.75
N ALA A 69 -3.83 -18.61 -1.84
CA ALA A 69 -2.61 -18.08 -2.42
C ALA A 69 -1.96 -17.05 -1.48
N ASN A 70 -0.66 -16.84 -1.63
CA ASN A 70 0.06 -15.73 -1.01
C ASN A 70 0.08 -14.56 -1.99
N VAL A 71 -0.46 -13.41 -1.60
CA VAL A 71 -0.62 -12.24 -2.47
C VAL A 71 0.13 -11.03 -1.91
N LEU A 72 0.86 -10.31 -2.76
CA LEU A 72 1.58 -9.09 -2.40
C LEU A 72 1.00 -7.85 -3.10
N ASP A 73 0.53 -6.87 -2.32
CA ASP A 73 0.16 -5.55 -2.81
C ASP A 73 1.32 -4.55 -2.60
N VAL A 74 1.99 -4.19 -3.69
CA VAL A 74 3.15 -3.29 -3.68
C VAL A 74 2.72 -1.84 -3.87
N GLY A 75 3.09 -0.97 -2.92
CA GLY A 75 2.62 0.41 -2.91
C GLY A 75 1.15 0.48 -2.52
N CYS A 76 0.74 -0.32 -1.54
CA CYS A 76 -0.66 -0.53 -1.18
C CYS A 76 -1.33 0.74 -0.61
N GLY A 77 -0.57 1.77 -0.26
CA GLY A 77 -1.07 3.02 0.31
C GLY A 77 -1.92 2.80 1.56
N ALA A 78 -3.18 3.23 1.50
CA ALA A 78 -4.15 3.03 2.57
C ALA A 78 -4.81 1.64 2.56
N GLY A 79 -4.41 0.74 1.67
CA GLY A 79 -4.86 -0.65 1.62
C GLY A 79 -6.23 -0.87 0.98
N ALA A 80 -6.75 0.11 0.23
CA ALA A 80 -8.10 0.02 -0.35
C ALA A 80 -8.32 -1.21 -1.24
N TRP A 81 -7.32 -1.60 -2.04
CA TRP A 81 -7.41 -2.77 -2.90
C TRP A 81 -7.27 -4.07 -2.10
N ILE A 82 -6.17 -4.22 -1.35
CA ILE A 82 -5.84 -5.43 -0.62
C ILE A 82 -6.89 -5.81 0.44
N VAL A 83 -7.51 -4.84 1.11
CA VAL A 83 -8.59 -5.12 2.08
C VAL A 83 -9.80 -5.73 1.38
N ASN A 84 -10.16 -5.25 0.19
CA ASN A 84 -11.26 -5.81 -0.59
C ASN A 84 -10.94 -7.23 -1.06
N MET A 85 -9.72 -7.46 -1.52
CA MET A 85 -9.26 -8.79 -1.94
C MET A 85 -9.24 -9.79 -0.78
N ALA A 86 -8.76 -9.38 0.40
CA ALA A 86 -8.72 -10.22 1.60
C ALA A 86 -10.12 -10.63 2.08
N LEU A 87 -11.10 -9.74 1.96
CA LEU A 87 -12.51 -10.04 2.26
C LEU A 87 -13.14 -10.99 1.22
N GLU A 88 -12.79 -10.84 -0.05
CA GLU A 88 -13.33 -11.68 -1.14
C GLU A 88 -12.74 -13.09 -1.14
N TYR A 89 -11.46 -13.24 -0.77
CA TYR A 89 -10.72 -14.49 -0.81
C TYR A 89 -10.16 -14.87 0.58
N PRO A 90 -11.02 -15.31 1.52
CA PRO A 90 -10.62 -15.57 2.90
C PRO A 90 -9.64 -16.76 3.05
N ALA A 91 -9.51 -17.62 2.04
CA ALA A 91 -8.54 -18.72 2.02
C ALA A 91 -7.11 -18.26 1.66
N SER A 92 -6.97 -17.07 1.07
CA SER A 92 -5.68 -16.49 0.67
C SER A 92 -5.11 -15.59 1.76
N VAL A 93 -3.79 -15.45 1.77
CA VAL A 93 -3.05 -14.55 2.67
C VAL A 93 -2.55 -13.35 1.88
N PHE A 94 -2.77 -12.16 2.43
CA PHE A 94 -2.44 -10.91 1.75
C PHE A 94 -1.41 -10.10 2.52
N VAL A 95 -0.40 -9.58 1.83
CA VAL A 95 0.61 -8.70 2.41
C VAL A 95 0.64 -7.38 1.65
N GLY A 96 0.40 -6.27 2.34
CA GLY A 96 0.51 -4.93 1.76
C GLY A 96 1.82 -4.28 2.18
N ILE A 97 2.58 -3.74 1.22
CA ILE A 97 3.80 -3.00 1.51
C ILE A 97 3.73 -1.57 0.98
N ASP A 98 4.22 -0.62 1.76
CA ASP A 98 4.29 0.78 1.33
C ASP A 98 5.42 1.52 2.07
N ILE A 99 6.03 2.51 1.43
CA ILE A 99 7.09 3.34 2.02
C ILE A 99 6.52 4.43 2.93
N ALA A 100 5.29 4.89 2.66
CA ALA A 100 4.57 5.94 3.38
C ALA A 100 3.24 5.39 3.94
N PRO A 101 3.28 4.49 4.93
CA PRO A 101 2.13 3.68 5.32
C PRO A 101 0.95 4.51 5.83
N LEU A 102 -0.22 4.31 5.23
CA LEU A 102 -1.53 4.85 5.64
C LEU A 102 -2.48 3.72 6.06
N PHE A 103 -1.92 2.66 6.65
CA PHE A 103 -2.64 1.42 6.89
C PHE A 103 -3.87 1.63 7.81
N PRO A 104 -4.99 0.95 7.54
CA PRO A 104 -6.16 1.00 8.39
C PRO A 104 -5.86 0.32 9.73
N GLU A 105 -6.55 0.75 10.79
CA GLU A 105 -6.42 0.13 12.12
C GLU A 105 -7.10 -1.24 12.19
N ASN A 106 -8.19 -1.42 11.43
CA ASN A 106 -8.98 -2.63 11.40
C ASN A 106 -8.97 -3.22 9.99
N TYR A 107 -8.53 -4.46 9.87
CA TYR A 107 -8.48 -5.20 8.61
C TYR A 107 -8.69 -6.71 8.86
N PRO A 108 -9.03 -7.48 7.82
CA PRO A 108 -9.23 -8.93 7.93
C PRO A 108 -8.06 -9.69 8.57
N PRO A 109 -8.30 -10.82 9.25
CA PRO A 109 -7.24 -11.58 9.92
C PRO A 109 -6.27 -12.29 8.96
N ASN A 110 -6.65 -12.46 7.69
CA ASN A 110 -5.84 -13.08 6.65
C ASN A 110 -4.93 -12.08 5.93
N MET A 111 -4.60 -10.95 6.55
CA MET A 111 -3.69 -9.99 5.95
C MET A 111 -2.74 -9.32 6.95
N ALA A 112 -1.64 -8.80 6.42
CA ALA A 112 -0.65 -8.03 7.17
C ALA A 112 -0.15 -6.84 6.35
N PHE A 113 0.39 -5.84 7.04
CA PHE A 113 1.03 -4.68 6.41
C PHE A 113 2.47 -4.51 6.88
N LEU A 114 3.33 -4.00 6.00
CA LEU A 114 4.73 -3.71 6.32
C LEU A 114 5.18 -2.39 5.70
N LYS A 115 5.79 -1.52 6.51
CA LYS A 115 6.53 -0.37 5.95
C LYS A 115 7.76 -0.90 5.23
N CYS A 116 7.89 -0.65 3.93
CA CYS A 116 9.00 -1.13 3.12
C CYS A 116 9.32 -0.15 1.99
N ASP A 117 10.61 0.17 1.81
CA ASP A 117 11.10 0.80 0.58
C ASP A 117 11.43 -0.32 -0.41
N ILE A 118 10.69 -0.41 -1.51
CA ILE A 118 10.92 -1.43 -2.54
C ILE A 118 12.27 -1.29 -3.24
N LEU A 119 12.91 -0.12 -3.15
CA LEU A 119 14.26 0.11 -3.68
C LEU A 119 15.35 -0.56 -2.83
N ASP A 120 15.02 -1.02 -1.63
CA ASP A 120 15.84 -1.94 -0.83
C ASP A 120 15.65 -3.41 -1.22
N GLY A 121 14.69 -3.69 -2.10
CA GLY A 121 14.23 -5.03 -2.43
C GLY A 121 13.09 -5.48 -1.52
N LEU A 122 12.46 -6.59 -1.91
CA LEU A 122 11.40 -7.20 -1.11
C LEU A 122 12.01 -7.97 0.07
N PRO A 123 11.50 -7.79 1.31
CA PRO A 123 12.02 -8.47 2.50
C PRO A 123 11.46 -9.90 2.63
N PHE A 124 11.27 -10.57 1.50
CA PHE A 124 10.68 -11.90 1.40
C PHE A 124 11.59 -12.79 0.54
N PRO A 125 11.65 -14.10 0.82
CA PRO A 125 12.35 -15.04 -0.07
C PRO A 125 11.79 -15.02 -1.49
N ASP A 126 12.61 -15.40 -2.46
CA ASP A 126 12.16 -15.60 -3.84
C ASP A 126 11.03 -16.62 -3.91
N ASN A 127 10.07 -16.40 -4.82
CA ASN A 127 8.90 -17.25 -5.04
C ASN A 127 7.97 -17.38 -3.81
N THR A 128 7.93 -16.37 -2.94
CA THR A 128 7.00 -16.36 -1.79
C THR A 128 5.55 -16.12 -2.19
N PHE A 129 5.32 -15.27 -3.21
CA PHE A 129 3.99 -14.83 -3.62
C PHE A 129 3.58 -15.44 -4.96
N ASP A 130 2.32 -15.85 -5.02
CA ASP A 130 1.68 -16.43 -6.21
C ASP A 130 1.05 -15.34 -7.10
N PHE A 131 0.75 -14.18 -6.51
CA PHE A 131 0.18 -13.00 -7.18
C PHE A 131 0.70 -11.69 -6.59
#